data_AF-A0A8C9RUR9-F1
#
_entry.id   AF-A0A8C9RUR9-F1
#
_cell.length_a   1.000
_cell.length_b   1.000
_cell.length_c   1.000
_cell.angle_alpha   90.00
_cell.angle_beta   90.00
_cell.angle_gamma   90.00
#
_symmetry.space_group_name_H-M   'P 1'
#
loop_
_entity.id
_entity.type
_entity.pdbx_description
1 polymer ?
#
loop_
_entity_poly.entity_id
_entity_poly.type
_entity_poly.pdbx_seq_one_letter_code
_entity_poly.pdbx_strand_id
1 'polypeptide(L)'
;MDPALILGLLSMAVRSCASPVQNSPAVDGGQAGIKRQFAEQLLGLRDVTAMDKILETNSWRGGHARLPLREGDIAQLPGTGPRSAIACPGNSCLWPKAVDGFVYVPYRLSPEYVDMDRITIELGILDISSRTCVKFVPRTHEDDFLDIQPHSGCWSYLGRTGGAQTLSLQSPGCMWSGVVSHELMHALGFVHEQSRSDRNRYVTIKWENIVEGQEHNFKKYETNNLKTPYDYGSIMHYGRYAFSEDGDPTIVPKPDPRTPIGQRDGPSATDLHKINLLYNCGEQRLSSVSSFSGHSAQWSTIALDTQPLSTLIW
;
A
#
# COMPACT_ATOMS: atom_id res chain seq x y z
N MET A 1 -15.59 -88.55 3.11
CA MET A 1 -15.57 -88.07 1.71
C MET A 1 -15.26 -86.59 1.82
N ASP A 2 -14.09 -86.22 1.29
CA ASP A 2 -13.12 -85.21 1.76
C ASP A 2 -12.64 -85.40 3.22
N PRO A 3 -11.32 -85.24 3.52
CA PRO A 3 -10.60 -83.94 3.37
C PRO A 3 -9.09 -83.97 2.97
N ALA A 4 -8.64 -82.85 2.36
CA ALA A 4 -7.44 -82.00 2.60
C ALA A 4 -5.98 -82.55 2.75
N LEU A 5 -5.03 -81.66 2.36
CA LEU A 5 -3.54 -81.63 2.47
C LEU A 5 -2.77 -82.28 1.28
N ILE A 6 -1.76 -81.70 0.58
CA ILE A 6 -0.61 -80.83 0.93
C ILE A 6 0.01 -80.13 -0.32
N LEU A 7 0.73 -79.03 -0.04
CA LEU A 7 1.69 -78.17 -0.77
C LEU A 7 2.29 -78.58 -2.15
N GLY A 8 2.55 -77.53 -2.97
CA GLY A 8 3.61 -77.52 -4.00
C GLY A 8 4.01 -76.09 -4.43
N LEU A 9 5.29 -75.76 -4.21
CA LEU A 9 5.97 -74.47 -4.46
C LEU A 9 6.10 -74.14 -5.96
N LEU A 10 6.03 -72.85 -6.33
CA LEU A 10 6.52 -72.35 -7.62
C LEU A 10 7.29 -71.03 -7.44
N SER A 11 8.51 -71.06 -7.95
CA SER A 11 9.56 -70.05 -7.87
C SER A 11 9.38 -68.98 -8.94
N MET A 12 9.65 -67.71 -8.60
CA MET A 12 9.88 -66.67 -9.60
C MET A 12 11.32 -66.17 -9.50
N ALA A 13 12.06 -66.40 -10.58
CA ALA A 13 13.43 -65.95 -10.76
C ALA A 13 13.45 -64.50 -11.28
N VAL A 14 14.29 -63.71 -10.62
CA VAL A 14 14.67 -62.34 -10.95
C VAL A 14 15.47 -62.31 -12.26
N ARG A 15 15.18 -61.36 -13.15
CA ARG A 15 16.17 -60.87 -14.14
C ARG A 15 16.21 -59.36 -14.15
N SER A 16 17.38 -58.87 -13.74
CA SER A 16 17.90 -57.51 -13.81
C SER A 16 18.39 -57.21 -15.22
N CYS A 17 18.15 -55.99 -15.70
CA CYS A 17 19.01 -55.31 -16.68
C CYS A 17 19.17 -53.85 -16.24
N ALA A 18 20.38 -53.51 -15.80
CA ALA A 18 20.90 -52.15 -15.61
C ALA A 18 21.96 -51.90 -16.71
N SER A 19 21.97 -50.76 -17.42
CA SER A 19 22.79 -49.55 -17.15
C SER A 19 23.01 -48.80 -18.50
N PRO A 20 23.65 -47.60 -18.61
CA PRO A 20 23.89 -46.48 -17.66
C PRO A 20 23.65 -45.07 -18.29
N VAL A 21 24.13 -44.00 -17.61
CA VAL A 21 24.52 -42.63 -18.08
C VAL A 21 23.44 -41.56 -17.86
N GLN A 22 23.61 -40.41 -17.17
CA GLN A 22 24.73 -39.67 -16.56
C GLN A 22 24.17 -38.75 -15.46
N ASN A 23 24.86 -38.62 -14.32
CA ASN A 23 24.57 -37.60 -13.31
C ASN A 23 25.13 -36.24 -13.76
N SER A 24 24.33 -35.18 -13.63
CA SER A 24 24.82 -33.79 -13.50
C SER A 24 24.23 -33.20 -12.21
N PRO A 25 25.02 -32.50 -11.37
CA PRO A 25 24.52 -31.87 -10.16
C PRO A 25 24.03 -30.43 -10.44
N ALA A 26 23.35 -29.85 -9.45
CA ALA A 26 22.83 -28.49 -9.32
C ALA A 26 21.30 -28.38 -9.57
N VAL A 27 20.49 -27.70 -8.75
CA VAL A 27 20.76 -26.56 -7.86
C VAL A 27 19.88 -26.70 -6.60
N ASP A 28 20.49 -26.67 -5.41
CA ASP A 28 19.79 -26.48 -4.14
C ASP A 28 19.53 -24.97 -3.96
N GLY A 29 18.34 -24.52 -4.37
CA GLY A 29 17.89 -23.13 -4.26
C GLY A 29 16.48 -22.98 -3.69
N GLY A 30 15.90 -24.06 -3.14
CA GLY A 30 14.48 -24.12 -2.78
C GLY A 30 14.17 -24.18 -1.29
N GLN A 31 15.15 -24.49 -0.44
CA GLN A 31 14.88 -24.76 0.98
C GLN A 31 15.05 -23.55 1.93
N ALA A 32 15.73 -22.48 1.52
CA ALA A 32 15.92 -21.30 2.35
C ALA A 32 14.63 -20.48 2.54
N GLY A 33 13.77 -20.42 1.50
CA GLY A 33 12.51 -19.66 1.54
C GLY A 33 11.41 -20.32 2.38
N ILE A 34 11.32 -21.65 2.38
CA ILE A 34 10.24 -22.40 3.04
C ILE A 34 10.48 -22.51 4.56
N LYS A 35 11.75 -22.58 4.99
CA LYS A 35 12.09 -22.64 6.43
C LYS A 35 11.88 -21.31 7.17
N ARG A 36 11.85 -20.16 6.47
CA ARG A 36 11.63 -18.83 7.06
C ARG A 36 10.16 -18.62 7.47
N GLN A 37 9.21 -19.05 6.63
CA GLN A 37 7.78 -18.86 6.90
C GLN A 37 7.28 -19.55 8.19
N PHE A 38 7.84 -20.71 8.56
CA PHE A 38 7.39 -21.43 9.77
C PHE A 38 8.00 -20.86 11.06
N ALA A 39 9.16 -20.22 10.99
CA ALA A 39 9.80 -19.59 12.15
C ALA A 39 9.17 -18.23 12.52
N GLU A 40 8.60 -17.52 11.55
CA GLU A 40 7.97 -16.21 11.74
C GLU A 40 6.61 -16.28 12.44
N GLN A 41 5.88 -17.39 12.34
CA GLN A 41 4.58 -17.55 12.98
C GLN A 41 4.68 -17.90 14.48
N LEU A 42 5.84 -18.39 14.97
CA LEU A 42 6.03 -18.81 16.37
C LEU A 42 6.69 -17.76 17.28
N LEU A 43 7.23 -16.67 16.72
CA LEU A 43 7.89 -15.59 17.48
C LEU A 43 7.25 -14.24 17.10
N GLY A 44 5.99 -14.03 17.49
CA GLY A 44 5.31 -12.77 17.28
C GLY A 44 6.14 -11.62 17.83
N LEU A 45 6.62 -10.71 16.96
CA LEU A 45 7.21 -9.39 17.27
C LEU A 45 7.66 -8.61 15.99
N ARG A 46 7.03 -8.83 14.83
CA ARG A 46 7.18 -7.91 13.68
C ARG A 46 5.79 -7.47 13.23
N ASP A 47 5.43 -6.22 13.54
CA ASP A 47 4.26 -5.59 12.94
C ASP A 47 4.52 -5.44 11.44
N VAL A 48 3.81 -6.24 10.62
CA VAL A 48 3.89 -6.18 9.17
C VAL A 48 3.44 -4.80 8.70
N THR A 49 4.30 -4.10 7.97
CA THR A 49 4.01 -2.75 7.45
C THR A 49 3.19 -2.81 6.16
N ALA A 50 2.57 -1.69 5.75
CA ALA A 50 1.91 -1.61 4.44
C ALA A 50 2.91 -1.91 3.30
N MET A 51 4.13 -1.38 3.41
CA MET A 51 5.17 -1.64 2.43
C MET A 51 5.70 -3.07 2.46
N ASP A 52 5.82 -3.72 3.62
CA ASP A 52 6.20 -5.14 3.66
C ASP A 52 5.17 -5.97 2.88
N LYS A 53 3.88 -5.66 3.04
CA LYS A 53 2.81 -6.33 2.30
C LYS A 53 2.88 -6.09 0.79
N ILE A 54 3.14 -4.86 0.37
CA ILE A 54 3.31 -4.49 -1.03
C ILE A 54 4.52 -5.21 -1.64
N LEU A 55 5.68 -5.14 -0.98
CA LEU A 55 6.92 -5.77 -1.44
C LEU A 55 6.82 -7.29 -1.49
N GLU A 56 6.22 -7.90 -0.46
CA GLU A 56 5.92 -9.34 -0.44
C GLU A 56 5.06 -9.70 -1.64
N THR A 57 3.91 -9.03 -1.82
CA THR A 57 2.98 -9.31 -2.92
C THR A 57 3.63 -9.12 -4.29
N ASN A 58 4.50 -8.11 -4.44
CA ASN A 58 5.21 -7.82 -5.69
C ASN A 58 6.34 -8.79 -5.99
N SER A 59 6.94 -9.43 -4.98
CA SER A 59 7.99 -10.42 -5.16
C SER A 59 7.49 -11.68 -5.89
N TRP A 60 6.21 -12.03 -5.71
CA TRP A 60 5.56 -13.20 -6.32
C TRP A 60 5.10 -12.99 -7.77
N ARG A 61 5.33 -11.81 -8.37
CA ARG A 61 5.00 -11.52 -9.77
C ARG A 61 5.83 -12.42 -10.69
N GLY A 62 5.29 -13.58 -11.10
CA GLY A 62 5.95 -14.60 -11.93
C GLY A 62 6.54 -14.05 -13.25
N GLY A 63 7.56 -14.73 -13.79
CA GLY A 63 8.52 -14.25 -14.79
C GLY A 63 8.05 -13.97 -16.23
N HIS A 64 6.78 -13.70 -16.50
CA HIS A 64 6.33 -13.32 -17.85
C HIS A 64 5.85 -11.86 -17.92
N ALA A 65 6.57 -11.07 -18.73
CA ALA A 65 6.31 -9.66 -19.06
C ALA A 65 6.15 -8.72 -17.83
N ARG A 66 7.18 -8.69 -16.96
CA ARG A 66 7.22 -7.77 -15.81
C ARG A 66 7.31 -6.32 -16.30
N LEU A 67 6.25 -5.54 -16.06
CA LEU A 67 6.39 -4.10 -15.94
C LEU A 67 7.46 -3.82 -14.86
N PRO A 68 8.58 -3.15 -15.21
CA PRO A 68 9.62 -2.85 -14.23
C PRO A 68 9.06 -1.87 -13.20
N LEU A 69 9.13 -2.25 -11.93
CA LEU A 69 8.70 -1.42 -10.81
C LEU A 69 9.94 -0.75 -10.21
N ARG A 70 9.88 0.57 -10.09
CA ARG A 70 10.84 1.36 -9.33
C ARG A 70 10.45 1.31 -7.87
N GLU A 71 11.42 1.21 -6.97
CA GLU A 71 11.14 1.21 -5.53
C GLU A 71 10.09 0.14 -5.14
N GLY A 72 10.09 -0.99 -5.85
CA GLY A 72 9.21 -2.12 -5.55
C GLY A 72 7.79 -2.03 -6.12
N ASP A 73 7.19 -0.85 -6.30
CA ASP A 73 5.76 -0.67 -6.62
C ASP A 73 5.42 0.51 -7.55
N ILE A 74 6.39 1.33 -7.96
CA ILE A 74 6.12 2.45 -8.88
C ILE A 74 6.34 2.01 -10.32
N ALA A 75 5.26 1.88 -11.09
CA ALA A 75 5.34 1.58 -12.52
C ALA A 75 5.90 2.76 -13.33
N GLN A 76 6.74 2.44 -14.32
CA GLN A 76 7.36 3.44 -15.21
C GLN A 76 6.76 3.36 -16.61
N LEU A 77 6.48 4.52 -17.21
CA LEU A 77 6.08 4.57 -18.62
C LEU A 77 7.31 4.34 -19.51
N PRO A 78 7.21 3.49 -20.55
CA PRO A 78 8.30 3.25 -21.49
C PRO A 78 8.82 4.55 -22.11
N GLY A 79 10.14 4.72 -22.17
CA GLY A 79 10.78 5.87 -22.81
C GLY A 79 10.67 7.19 -22.04
N THR A 80 10.07 7.21 -20.84
CA THR A 80 10.08 8.38 -19.96
C THR A 80 11.16 8.22 -18.89
N GLY A 81 11.92 9.30 -18.62
CA GLY A 81 12.84 9.33 -17.49
C GLY A 81 12.11 9.25 -16.14
N PRO A 82 12.84 9.21 -15.01
CA PRO A 82 12.21 9.18 -13.69
C PRO A 82 11.30 10.40 -13.50
N ARG A 83 9.98 10.18 -13.53
CA ARG A 83 8.98 11.21 -13.24
C ARG A 83 8.83 11.33 -11.73
N SER A 84 8.45 12.52 -11.26
CA SER A 84 7.76 12.74 -9.99
C SER A 84 6.67 13.78 -10.26
N ALA A 85 5.57 13.85 -9.48
CA ALA A 85 4.56 14.87 -9.75
C ALA A 85 5.14 16.30 -9.74
N ILE A 86 6.26 16.49 -9.06
CA ILE A 86 6.86 17.80 -8.86
C ILE A 86 8.00 18.09 -9.86
N ALA A 87 8.65 17.06 -10.41
CA ALA A 87 9.64 17.21 -11.47
C ALA A 87 9.01 17.12 -12.88
N CYS A 88 7.69 17.10 -12.97
CA CYS A 88 6.98 16.96 -14.23
C CYS A 88 6.84 18.32 -14.95
N PRO A 89 7.33 18.45 -16.21
CA PRO A 89 7.22 19.69 -16.97
C PRO A 89 5.79 20.23 -17.03
N GLY A 90 5.62 21.51 -16.68
CA GLY A 90 4.35 22.24 -16.80
C GLY A 90 3.20 21.71 -15.94
N ASN A 91 3.48 21.02 -14.82
CA ASN A 91 2.46 20.38 -13.98
C ASN A 91 1.59 19.34 -14.72
N SER A 92 2.05 18.84 -15.88
CA SER A 92 1.28 17.89 -16.71
C SER A 92 0.95 16.57 -16.02
N CYS A 93 1.71 16.20 -14.97
CA CYS A 93 1.48 14.99 -14.17
C CYS A 93 0.46 15.16 -13.04
N LEU A 94 -0.05 16.37 -12.78
CA LEU A 94 -1.10 16.55 -11.79
C LEU A 94 -2.46 16.21 -12.40
N TRP A 95 -3.35 15.70 -11.56
CA TRP A 95 -4.78 15.65 -11.89
C TRP A 95 -5.33 17.09 -11.95
N PRO A 96 -6.16 17.41 -12.96
CA PRO A 96 -6.64 18.76 -13.15
C PRO A 96 -7.55 19.20 -12.01
N LYS A 97 -7.38 20.45 -11.58
CA LYS A 97 -8.24 21.08 -10.60
C LYS A 97 -9.45 21.71 -11.30
N ALA A 98 -10.65 21.37 -10.83
CA ALA A 98 -11.90 21.91 -11.31
C ALA A 98 -12.15 23.33 -10.78
N VAL A 99 -13.10 24.03 -11.42
CA VAL A 99 -13.45 25.42 -11.13
C VAL A 99 -14.05 25.63 -9.74
N ASP A 100 -14.65 24.59 -9.17
CA ASP A 100 -15.22 24.57 -7.82
C ASP A 100 -14.17 24.36 -6.72
N GLY A 101 -12.90 24.19 -7.10
CA GLY A 101 -11.79 24.02 -6.18
C GLY A 101 -11.46 22.57 -5.84
N PHE A 102 -12.21 21.59 -6.34
CA PHE A 102 -11.92 20.17 -6.15
C PHE A 102 -11.02 19.60 -7.27
N VAL A 103 -10.41 18.46 -6.99
CA VAL A 103 -9.65 17.68 -7.96
C VAL A 103 -10.37 16.35 -8.11
N TYR A 104 -11.04 16.16 -9.24
CA TYR A 104 -11.76 14.93 -9.51
C TYR A 104 -10.81 13.93 -10.19
N VAL A 105 -10.66 12.76 -9.58
CA VAL A 105 -9.88 11.63 -10.12
C VAL A 105 -10.88 10.54 -10.50
N PRO A 106 -11.26 10.44 -11.78
CA PRO A 106 -12.18 9.41 -12.22
C PRO A 106 -11.56 8.02 -12.05
N TYR A 107 -12.32 7.03 -11.61
CA TYR A 107 -11.85 5.66 -11.50
C TYR A 107 -12.89 4.63 -11.94
N ARG A 108 -12.42 3.46 -12.34
CA ARG A 108 -13.24 2.27 -12.59
C ARG A 108 -12.67 1.11 -11.79
N LEU A 109 -13.54 0.34 -11.13
CA LEU A 109 -13.15 -0.91 -10.48
C LEU A 109 -13.41 -2.08 -11.42
N SER A 110 -12.48 -3.03 -11.48
CA SER A 110 -12.71 -4.32 -12.12
C SER A 110 -13.96 -5.01 -11.55
N PRO A 111 -14.78 -5.68 -12.40
CA PRO A 111 -15.88 -6.51 -11.92
C PRO A 111 -15.39 -7.73 -11.11
N GLU A 112 -14.11 -8.09 -11.21
CA GLU A 112 -13.50 -9.23 -10.50
C GLU A 112 -13.37 -9.01 -8.99
N TYR A 113 -13.41 -7.76 -8.51
CA TYR A 113 -13.40 -7.47 -7.08
C TYR A 113 -14.72 -7.88 -6.43
N VAL A 114 -14.61 -8.71 -5.39
CA VAL A 114 -15.72 -9.08 -4.50
C VAL A 114 -16.10 -7.93 -3.57
N ASP A 115 -17.25 -8.01 -2.91
CA ASP A 115 -17.80 -6.92 -2.08
C ASP A 115 -16.82 -6.46 -0.99
N MET A 116 -16.11 -7.38 -0.33
CA MET A 116 -15.12 -7.03 0.70
C MET A 116 -13.91 -6.29 0.14
N ASP A 117 -13.48 -6.64 -1.08
CA ASP A 117 -12.39 -5.93 -1.76
C ASP A 117 -12.83 -4.51 -2.09
N ARG A 118 -14.06 -4.35 -2.62
CA ARG A 118 -14.66 -3.04 -2.92
C ARG A 118 -14.74 -2.15 -1.69
N ILE A 119 -15.23 -2.67 -0.57
CA ILE A 119 -15.30 -1.95 0.71
C ILE A 119 -13.90 -1.48 1.11
N THR A 120 -12.90 -2.35 1.01
CA THR A 120 -11.52 -1.99 1.39
C THR A 120 -10.93 -0.90 0.48
N ILE A 121 -11.20 -1.00 -0.83
CA ILE A 121 -10.79 0.03 -1.80
C ILE A 121 -11.47 1.37 -1.49
N GLU A 122 -12.78 1.35 -1.21
CA GLU A 122 -13.55 2.54 -0.84
C GLU A 122 -13.05 3.17 0.46
N LEU A 123 -12.65 2.37 1.46
CA LEU A 123 -12.04 2.88 2.69
C LEU A 123 -10.72 3.61 2.41
N GLY A 124 -9.83 3.04 1.59
CA GLY A 124 -8.57 3.72 1.20
C GLY A 124 -8.81 5.01 0.40
N ILE A 125 -9.87 5.05 -0.43
CA ILE A 125 -10.33 6.27 -1.11
C ILE A 125 -10.80 7.33 -0.11
N LEU A 126 -11.56 6.93 0.92
CA LEU A 126 -12.10 7.82 1.94
C LEU A 126 -11.01 8.42 2.84
N ASP A 127 -9.96 7.67 3.14
CA ASP A 127 -8.82 8.12 3.94
C ASP A 127 -8.16 9.39 3.35
N ILE A 128 -8.13 9.50 2.03
CA ILE A 128 -7.63 10.69 1.32
C ILE A 128 -8.76 11.72 1.12
N SER A 129 -9.90 11.28 0.60
CA SER A 129 -10.97 12.18 0.13
C SER A 129 -11.62 12.98 1.26
N SER A 130 -11.67 12.44 2.47
CA SER A 130 -12.34 13.09 3.61
C SER A 130 -11.64 14.34 4.13
N ARG A 131 -10.33 14.49 3.86
CA ARG A 131 -9.47 15.55 4.43
C ARG A 131 -8.74 16.38 3.38
N THR A 132 -9.08 16.18 2.11
CA THR A 132 -8.47 16.90 0.99
C THR A 132 -9.52 17.36 -0.02
N CYS A 133 -9.10 18.21 -0.96
CA CYS A 133 -9.92 18.58 -2.12
C CYS A 133 -9.89 17.53 -3.24
N VAL A 134 -9.12 16.45 -3.10
CA VAL A 134 -9.12 15.34 -4.05
C VAL A 134 -10.37 14.48 -3.80
N LYS A 135 -11.09 14.16 -4.88
CA LYS A 135 -12.28 13.31 -4.86
C LYS A 135 -12.13 12.23 -5.93
N PHE A 136 -12.08 10.98 -5.50
CA PHE A 136 -12.15 9.85 -6.41
C PHE A 136 -13.62 9.62 -6.78
N VAL A 137 -13.94 9.65 -8.07
CA VAL A 137 -15.32 9.56 -8.56
C VAL A 137 -15.46 8.42 -9.56
N PRO A 138 -16.58 7.66 -9.55
CA PRO A 138 -16.82 6.67 -10.59
C PRO A 138 -16.77 7.31 -11.96
N ARG A 139 -15.96 6.74 -12.85
CA ARG A 139 -15.77 7.23 -14.22
C ARG A 139 -17.07 7.13 -15.01
N THR A 140 -17.32 8.14 -15.83
CA THR A 140 -18.35 8.15 -16.87
C THR A 140 -17.71 8.15 -18.26
N HIS A 141 -17.24 9.31 -18.72
CA HIS A 141 -16.75 9.56 -20.07
C HIS A 141 -15.36 10.20 -20.10
N GLU A 142 -14.73 10.41 -18.94
CA GLU A 142 -13.44 11.09 -18.82
C GLU A 142 -12.34 10.27 -19.51
N ASP A 143 -11.49 10.95 -20.28
CA ASP A 143 -10.38 10.31 -21.01
C ASP A 143 -9.29 9.82 -20.06
N ASP A 144 -8.95 10.64 -19.06
CA ASP A 144 -7.96 10.32 -18.03
C ASP A 144 -8.65 9.73 -16.80
N PHE A 145 -8.29 8.51 -16.42
CA PHE A 145 -8.89 7.84 -15.27
C PHE A 145 -8.01 6.71 -14.73
N LEU A 146 -8.24 6.35 -13.47
CA LEU A 146 -7.65 5.17 -12.85
C LEU A 146 -8.46 3.91 -13.20
N ASP A 147 -7.81 2.96 -13.87
CA ASP A 147 -8.37 1.62 -14.09
C ASP A 147 -7.84 0.68 -13.00
N ILE A 148 -8.63 0.49 -11.94
CA ILE A 148 -8.22 -0.28 -10.75
C ILE A 148 -8.49 -1.76 -11.02
N GLN A 149 -7.42 -2.56 -11.06
CA GLN A 149 -7.43 -3.94 -11.56
C GLN A 149 -6.73 -4.90 -10.59
N PRO A 150 -7.22 -6.14 -10.40
CA PRO A 150 -6.58 -7.14 -9.55
C PRO A 150 -5.45 -7.88 -10.27
N HIS A 151 -4.59 -7.14 -10.99
CA HIS A 151 -3.41 -7.74 -11.60
C HIS A 151 -2.41 -8.21 -10.53
N SER A 152 -1.34 -8.88 -10.97
CA SER A 152 -0.31 -9.35 -10.06
C SER A 152 0.49 -8.16 -9.48
N GLY A 153 0.49 -8.07 -8.16
CA GLY A 153 1.14 -7.02 -7.37
C GLY A 153 0.23 -5.87 -6.90
N CYS A 154 0.79 -5.06 -6.00
CA CYS A 154 0.30 -3.74 -5.63
C CYS A 154 1.23 -2.72 -6.31
N TRP A 155 0.71 -1.92 -7.23
CA TRP A 155 1.53 -0.91 -7.90
C TRP A 155 0.68 0.13 -8.58
N SER A 156 1.28 1.30 -8.80
CA SER A 156 0.63 2.44 -9.44
C SER A 156 1.62 3.22 -10.29
N TYR A 157 1.10 3.98 -11.25
CA TYR A 157 1.89 5.00 -11.93
C TYR A 157 2.01 6.24 -11.05
N LEU A 158 3.06 7.03 -11.29
CA LEU A 158 3.31 8.23 -10.52
C LEU A 158 2.66 9.47 -11.16
N GLY A 159 1.59 9.95 -10.56
CA GLY A 159 0.78 11.05 -11.09
C GLY A 159 -0.14 10.63 -12.24
N ARG A 160 -0.76 11.63 -12.88
CA ARG A 160 -1.58 11.45 -14.09
C ARG A 160 -0.68 11.19 -15.30
N THR A 161 -0.89 10.07 -15.98
CA THR A 161 -0.09 9.67 -17.16
C THR A 161 -0.75 10.04 -18.49
N GLY A 162 -2.05 10.32 -18.48
CA GLY A 162 -2.87 10.51 -19.68
C GLY A 162 -3.55 9.22 -20.12
N GLY A 163 -4.82 9.30 -20.52
CA GLY A 163 -5.67 8.16 -20.86
C GLY A 163 -6.03 7.28 -19.66
N ALA A 164 -6.45 6.05 -19.95
CA ALA A 164 -6.62 5.01 -18.95
C ALA A 164 -5.24 4.64 -18.36
N GLN A 165 -5.09 4.76 -17.03
CA GLN A 165 -3.88 4.32 -16.33
C GLN A 165 -4.22 3.25 -15.29
N THR A 166 -3.54 2.11 -15.39
CA THR A 166 -3.79 0.99 -14.48
C THR A 166 -3.20 1.26 -13.10
N LEU A 167 -3.98 0.96 -12.07
CA LEU A 167 -3.52 0.82 -10.68
C LEU A 167 -3.85 -0.62 -10.25
N SER A 168 -2.82 -1.39 -9.91
CA SER A 168 -2.98 -2.79 -9.55
C SER A 168 -3.15 -2.95 -8.06
N LEU A 169 -4.24 -3.62 -7.66
CA LEU A 169 -4.44 -4.07 -6.28
C LEU A 169 -4.80 -5.55 -6.31
N GLN A 170 -3.79 -6.42 -6.30
CA GLN A 170 -3.97 -7.87 -6.25
C GLN A 170 -4.82 -8.27 -5.04
N SER A 171 -5.88 -9.07 -5.24
CA SER A 171 -6.60 -9.72 -4.15
C SER A 171 -5.99 -11.10 -3.85
N PRO A 172 -5.80 -11.48 -2.56
CA PRO A 172 -6.02 -10.69 -1.35
C PRO A 172 -4.81 -9.84 -0.92
N GLY A 173 -3.67 -9.93 -1.63
CA GLY A 173 -2.38 -9.40 -1.20
C GLY A 173 -2.37 -7.89 -0.88
N CYS A 174 -3.14 -7.10 -1.61
CA CYS A 174 -3.19 -5.64 -1.51
C CYS A 174 -4.46 -5.13 -0.78
N MET A 175 -5.30 -6.03 -0.24
CA MET A 175 -6.62 -5.67 0.31
C MET A 175 -6.54 -5.14 1.74
N TRP A 176 -5.70 -4.13 1.94
CA TRP A 176 -5.58 -3.33 3.17
C TRP A 176 -5.81 -1.85 2.82
N SER A 177 -6.65 -1.12 3.56
CA SER A 177 -6.97 0.28 3.22
C SER A 177 -5.72 1.17 3.15
N GLY A 178 -4.75 0.95 4.04
CA GLY A 178 -3.45 1.63 4.00
C GLY A 178 -2.68 1.38 2.71
N VAL A 179 -2.65 0.14 2.21
CA VAL A 179 -2.04 -0.21 0.91
C VAL A 179 -2.79 0.46 -0.24
N VAL A 180 -4.12 0.45 -0.22
CA VAL A 180 -4.93 1.16 -1.23
C VAL A 180 -4.58 2.65 -1.23
N SER A 181 -4.57 3.29 -0.05
CA SER A 181 -4.25 4.70 0.08
C SER A 181 -2.82 5.04 -0.38
N HIS A 182 -1.87 4.13 -0.16
CA HIS A 182 -0.50 4.23 -0.65
C HIS A 182 -0.44 4.28 -2.19
N GLU A 183 -1.07 3.33 -2.86
CA GLU A 183 -1.09 3.27 -4.32
C GLU A 183 -1.87 4.44 -4.95
N LEU A 184 -2.90 4.92 -4.27
CA LEU A 184 -3.61 6.14 -4.66
C LEU A 184 -2.73 7.39 -4.47
N MET A 185 -1.91 7.45 -3.42
CA MET A 185 -0.93 8.54 -3.26
C MET A 185 0.13 8.53 -4.36
N HIS A 186 0.58 7.35 -4.83
CA HIS A 186 1.38 7.26 -6.05
C HIS A 186 0.64 7.82 -7.27
N ALA A 187 -0.62 7.45 -7.48
CA ALA A 187 -1.44 7.99 -8.57
C ALA A 187 -1.64 9.51 -8.47
N LEU A 188 -1.58 10.08 -7.27
CA LEU A 188 -1.59 11.54 -7.03
C LEU A 188 -0.21 12.18 -7.21
N GLY A 189 0.85 11.38 -7.27
CA GLY A 189 2.20 11.78 -7.63
C GLY A 189 3.24 11.79 -6.52
N PHE A 190 2.91 11.21 -5.36
CA PHE A 190 3.83 11.14 -4.22
C PHE A 190 4.79 9.96 -4.37
N VAL A 191 6.07 10.21 -4.12
CA VAL A 191 7.11 9.16 -4.02
C VAL A 191 7.27 8.72 -2.57
N HIS A 192 8.06 7.69 -2.34
CA HIS A 192 8.35 7.24 -0.99
C HIS A 192 9.10 8.27 -0.14
N GLU A 193 8.82 8.27 1.16
CA GLU A 193 9.40 9.23 2.11
C GLU A 193 10.91 9.02 2.30
N GLN A 194 11.38 7.75 2.35
CA GLN A 194 12.82 7.46 2.48
C GLN A 194 13.65 7.85 1.26
N SER A 195 12.98 8.16 0.14
CA SER A 195 13.60 8.54 -1.13
C SER A 195 13.82 10.06 -1.25
N ARG A 196 13.37 10.84 -0.26
CA ARG A 196 13.56 12.31 -0.21
C ARG A 196 15.02 12.75 -0.29
N SER A 197 15.24 13.92 -0.89
CA SER A 197 16.55 14.57 -1.01
C SER A 197 17.25 14.78 0.34
N ASP A 198 16.48 15.09 1.38
CA ASP A 198 16.93 15.39 2.74
C ASP A 198 16.94 14.17 3.70
N ARG A 199 16.57 12.97 3.23
CA ARG A 199 16.41 11.75 4.06
C ARG A 199 17.64 11.41 4.91
N ASN A 200 18.84 11.74 4.43
CA ASN A 200 20.10 11.49 5.17
C ASN A 200 20.19 12.25 6.50
N ARG A 201 19.35 13.24 6.77
CA ARG A 201 19.27 13.89 8.08
C ARG A 201 18.47 13.08 9.09
N TYR A 202 17.59 12.20 8.61
CA TYR A 202 16.56 11.52 9.39
C TYR A 202 16.77 10.01 9.45
N VAL A 203 17.28 9.40 8.40
CA VAL A 203 17.57 7.95 8.38
C VAL A 203 19.00 7.68 7.92
N THR A 204 19.51 6.55 8.37
CA THR A 204 20.72 5.92 7.83
C THR A 204 20.29 4.67 7.08
N ILE A 205 20.73 4.55 5.83
CA ILE A 205 20.57 3.31 5.07
C ILE A 205 21.78 2.43 5.30
N LYS A 206 21.51 1.20 5.70
CA LYS A 206 22.46 0.11 5.91
C LYS A 206 22.58 -0.67 4.62
N TRP A 207 23.41 -0.15 3.71
CA TRP A 207 23.58 -0.70 2.37
C TRP A 207 24.05 -2.15 2.40
N GLU A 208 24.87 -2.48 3.39
CA GLU A 208 25.39 -3.82 3.67
C GLU A 208 24.31 -4.85 4.03
N ASN A 209 23.09 -4.41 4.39
CA ASN A 209 21.99 -5.30 4.79
C ASN A 209 20.95 -5.48 3.68
N ILE A 210 21.12 -4.82 2.53
CA ILE A 210 20.16 -4.85 1.41
C ILE A 210 20.49 -6.04 0.50
N VAL A 211 19.46 -6.80 0.09
CA VAL A 211 19.60 -7.88 -0.91
C VAL A 211 20.33 -7.37 -2.15
N GLU A 212 21.34 -8.11 -2.59
CA GLU A 212 22.14 -7.78 -3.77
C GLU A 212 21.24 -7.44 -4.98
N GLY A 213 21.50 -6.29 -5.61
CA GLY A 213 20.75 -5.79 -6.77
C GLY A 213 19.49 -4.98 -6.41
N GLN A 214 19.07 -4.90 -5.15
CA GLN A 214 17.92 -4.10 -4.70
C GLN A 214 18.30 -2.71 -4.15
N GLU A 215 19.58 -2.34 -4.19
CA GLU A 215 20.09 -1.06 -3.67
C GLU A 215 19.50 0.14 -4.40
N HIS A 216 19.11 -0.04 -5.66
CA HIS A 216 18.47 0.99 -6.47
C HIS A 216 17.15 1.51 -5.86
N ASN A 217 16.46 0.71 -5.03
CA ASN A 217 15.23 1.10 -4.33
C ASN A 217 15.47 2.09 -3.17
N PHE A 218 16.73 2.32 -2.77
CA PHE A 218 17.09 3.23 -1.67
C PHE A 218 17.80 4.51 -2.13
N LYS A 219 17.92 4.69 -3.45
CA LYS A 219 18.50 5.89 -4.05
C LYS A 219 17.63 7.11 -3.71
N LYS A 220 18.30 8.23 -3.39
CA LYS A 220 17.61 9.51 -3.17
C LYS A 220 17.23 10.13 -4.52
N TYR A 221 16.20 10.96 -4.48
CA TYR A 221 15.82 11.81 -5.60
C TYR A 221 15.82 13.27 -5.21
N GLU A 222 16.00 14.13 -6.20
CA GLU A 222 15.75 15.56 -6.07
C GLU A 222 14.24 15.78 -5.93
N THR A 223 13.77 15.71 -4.68
CA THR A 223 12.38 15.93 -4.32
C THR A 223 12.17 17.39 -3.93
N ASN A 224 11.07 17.98 -4.40
CA ASN A 224 10.52 19.17 -3.75
C ASN A 224 9.69 18.68 -2.57
N ASN A 225 10.20 18.87 -1.36
CA ASN A 225 9.57 18.35 -0.14
C ASN A 225 8.29 19.12 0.25
N LEU A 226 7.77 20.00 -0.62
CA LEU A 226 6.61 20.86 -0.40
C LEU A 226 6.72 21.66 0.91
N LYS A 227 7.95 21.99 1.32
CA LYS A 227 8.28 22.65 2.59
C LYS A 227 7.73 21.92 3.84
N THR A 228 7.50 20.61 3.73
CA THR A 228 7.04 19.77 4.84
C THR A 228 8.21 19.08 5.55
N PRO A 229 8.11 18.85 6.87
CA PRO A 229 9.10 18.05 7.59
C PRO A 229 9.15 16.62 7.05
N TYR A 230 10.23 15.90 7.38
CA TYR A 230 10.32 14.46 7.13
C TYR A 230 9.37 13.73 8.08
N ASP A 231 8.58 12.80 7.55
CA ASP A 231 7.56 12.10 8.33
C ASP A 231 7.83 10.60 8.44
N TYR A 232 8.35 10.18 9.59
CA TYR A 232 8.56 8.76 9.91
C TYR A 232 7.26 7.93 9.89
N GLY A 233 6.12 8.57 10.18
CA GLY A 233 4.80 7.94 10.19
C GLY A 233 4.07 8.02 8.85
N SER A 234 4.71 8.49 7.79
CA SER A 234 4.09 8.54 6.46
C SER A 234 3.72 7.13 5.99
N ILE A 235 2.55 6.98 5.36
CA ILE A 235 2.16 5.73 4.69
C ILE A 235 3.07 5.41 3.51
N MET A 236 3.80 6.42 3.01
CA MET A 236 4.77 6.31 1.92
C MET A 236 6.18 5.93 2.42
N HIS A 237 6.37 5.66 3.72
CA HIS A 237 7.68 5.30 4.26
C HIS A 237 7.86 3.77 4.26
N TYR A 238 9.01 3.30 3.76
CA TYR A 238 9.39 1.89 3.90
C TYR A 238 9.45 1.43 5.37
N GLY A 239 9.14 0.16 5.58
CA GLY A 239 9.43 -0.53 6.83
C GLY A 239 10.95 -0.64 7.08
N ARG A 240 11.31 -0.89 8.33
CA ARG A 240 12.70 -1.03 8.80
C ARG A 240 13.50 -2.10 8.08
N TYR A 241 12.82 -3.17 7.65
CA TYR A 241 13.42 -4.37 7.09
C TYR A 241 13.15 -4.53 5.59
N ALA A 242 12.67 -3.48 4.91
CA ALA A 242 12.41 -3.51 3.48
C ALA A 242 13.67 -3.98 2.73
N PHE A 243 13.52 -4.96 1.83
CA PHE A 243 14.61 -5.57 1.05
C PHE A 243 15.80 -6.07 1.88
N SER A 244 15.58 -6.48 3.12
CA SER A 244 16.62 -7.06 3.97
C SER A 244 17.04 -8.44 3.48
N GLU A 245 18.34 -8.69 3.38
CA GLU A 245 18.90 -10.00 3.03
C GLU A 245 18.72 -10.98 4.20
N ASP A 246 19.33 -10.66 5.34
CA ASP A 246 19.43 -11.55 6.50
C ASP A 246 18.41 -11.26 7.61
N GLY A 247 17.51 -10.30 7.39
CA GLY A 247 16.48 -9.90 8.36
C GLY A 247 16.93 -8.78 9.31
N ASP A 248 18.14 -8.26 9.11
CA ASP A 248 18.68 -7.06 9.77
C ASP A 248 18.11 -5.76 9.17
N PRO A 249 18.06 -4.66 9.95
CA PRO A 249 17.45 -3.42 9.49
C PRO A 249 18.22 -2.79 8.33
N THR A 250 17.52 -2.47 7.24
CA THR A 250 18.05 -1.71 6.10
C THR A 250 17.90 -0.21 6.30
N ILE A 251 16.89 0.22 7.08
CA ILE A 251 16.62 1.62 7.42
C ILE A 251 16.70 1.81 8.94
N VAL A 252 17.57 2.72 9.38
CA VAL A 252 17.71 3.07 10.80
C VAL A 252 17.38 4.55 11.02
N PRO A 253 16.30 4.88 11.76
CA PRO A 253 15.94 6.26 12.08
C PRO A 253 16.95 6.98 12.98
N LYS A 254 16.89 8.32 12.96
CA LYS A 254 17.74 9.23 13.74
C LYS A 254 16.91 10.35 14.39
N PRO A 255 17.37 10.90 15.53
CA PRO A 255 18.51 10.44 16.32
C PRO A 255 18.21 9.18 17.13
N ASP A 256 16.93 8.82 17.33
CA ASP A 256 16.54 7.60 18.03
C ASP A 256 16.32 6.45 17.04
N PRO A 257 17.16 5.38 17.07
CA PRO A 257 16.98 4.20 16.23
C PRO A 257 15.65 3.47 16.47
N ARG A 258 14.93 3.73 17.57
CA ARG A 258 13.68 3.05 17.92
C ARG A 258 12.44 3.75 17.38
N THR A 259 12.57 4.92 16.73
CA THR A 259 11.43 5.60 16.11
C THR A 259 10.68 4.64 15.16
N PRO A 260 9.34 4.50 15.29
CA PRO A 260 8.55 3.68 14.39
C PRO A 260 8.58 4.23 12.96
N ILE A 261 8.66 3.34 11.96
CA ILE A 261 8.59 3.65 10.53
C ILE A 261 7.82 2.55 9.80
N GLY A 262 7.13 2.92 8.72
CA GLY A 262 6.33 1.99 7.92
C GLY A 262 4.99 1.63 8.57
N GLN A 263 4.28 2.58 9.16
CA GLN A 263 2.91 2.29 9.63
C GLN A 263 2.01 1.83 8.45
N ARG A 264 0.88 1.19 8.76
CA ARG A 264 0.01 0.50 7.77
C ARG A 264 -1.44 0.97 7.76
N ASP A 265 -1.78 1.92 8.62
CA ASP A 265 -3.17 2.21 8.98
C ASP A 265 -3.83 3.12 7.93
N GLY A 266 -3.08 4.08 7.38
CA GLY A 266 -3.54 5.03 6.37
C GLY A 266 -2.64 6.25 6.27
N PRO A 267 -2.97 7.26 5.45
CA PRO A 267 -2.17 8.47 5.28
C PRO A 267 -2.00 9.24 6.60
N SER A 268 -0.78 9.69 6.88
CA SER A 268 -0.51 10.54 8.03
C SER A 268 -1.14 11.93 7.85
N ALA A 269 -1.18 12.72 8.94
CA ALA A 269 -1.57 14.13 8.84
C ALA A 269 -0.66 14.91 7.88
N THR A 270 0.64 14.60 7.83
CA THR A 270 1.59 15.22 6.91
C THR A 270 1.34 14.78 5.46
N ASP A 271 0.99 13.52 5.22
CA ASP A 271 0.65 13.01 3.89
C ASP A 271 -0.55 13.75 3.30
N LEU A 272 -1.61 13.91 4.08
CA LEU A 272 -2.80 14.66 3.69
C LEU A 272 -2.50 16.16 3.49
N HIS A 273 -1.65 16.73 4.35
CA HIS A 273 -1.19 18.11 4.19
C HIS A 273 -0.38 18.29 2.90
N LYS A 274 0.50 17.36 2.55
CA LYS A 274 1.26 17.36 1.29
C LYS A 274 0.32 17.31 0.08
N ILE A 275 -0.73 16.49 0.11
CA ILE A 275 -1.78 16.48 -0.93
C ILE A 275 -2.43 17.86 -1.06
N ASN A 276 -2.83 18.45 0.06
CA ASN A 276 -3.46 19.77 0.07
C ASN A 276 -2.55 20.87 -0.48
N LEU A 277 -1.26 20.85 -0.14
CA LEU A 277 -0.27 21.78 -0.70
C LEU A 277 -0.06 21.56 -2.20
N LEU A 278 0.09 20.31 -2.64
CA LEU A 278 0.37 19.98 -4.04
C LEU A 278 -0.79 20.40 -4.96
N TYR A 279 -2.02 20.10 -4.56
CA TYR A 279 -3.22 20.41 -5.32
C TYR A 279 -3.81 21.79 -5.00
N ASN A 280 -3.13 22.57 -4.17
CA ASN A 280 -3.60 23.86 -3.67
C ASN A 280 -5.05 23.78 -3.22
N CYS A 281 -5.41 22.72 -2.49
CA CYS A 281 -6.67 22.64 -1.79
C CYS A 281 -6.65 23.81 -0.83
N GLY A 282 -7.31 24.93 -1.17
CA GLY A 282 -7.24 26.13 -0.37
C GLY A 282 -7.57 25.80 1.09
N GLU A 283 -7.27 26.70 2.03
CA GLU A 283 -7.97 26.64 3.30
C GLU A 283 -9.44 26.57 2.93
N GLN A 284 -10.06 25.41 3.17
CA GLN A 284 -11.50 25.28 3.18
C GLN A 284 -11.90 26.43 4.07
N ARG A 285 -12.44 27.51 3.51
CA ARG A 285 -12.98 28.57 4.34
C ARG A 285 -13.90 27.80 5.26
N LEU A 286 -13.63 27.89 6.56
CA LEU A 286 -14.61 27.60 7.60
C LEU A 286 -15.74 28.65 7.48
N SER A 287 -16.29 28.85 6.29
CA SER A 287 -17.42 29.71 6.01
C SER A 287 -18.68 28.87 6.09
N SER A 288 -18.96 28.40 7.31
CA SER A 288 -20.32 28.26 7.83
C SER A 288 -20.37 28.05 9.35
N VAL A 289 -19.41 28.58 10.12
CA VAL A 289 -19.67 28.96 11.52
C VAL A 289 -19.30 30.43 11.67
N SER A 290 -20.11 31.29 11.05
CA SER A 290 -20.17 32.69 11.43
C SER A 290 -20.61 32.76 12.88
N SER A 291 -19.66 33.13 13.74
CA SER A 291 -19.83 33.93 14.96
C SER A 291 -21.28 34.29 15.30
N PHE A 292 -21.94 33.52 16.16
CA PHE A 292 -22.91 34.09 17.09
C PHE A 292 -22.16 34.46 18.37
N SER A 293 -21.59 35.66 18.36
CA SER A 293 -21.18 36.34 19.59
C SER A 293 -22.42 36.86 20.30
N GLY A 294 -22.73 36.22 21.43
CA GLY A 294 -23.26 36.87 22.63
C GLY A 294 -24.75 37.17 22.63
N HIS A 295 -25.53 36.33 23.31
CA HIS A 295 -26.47 36.77 24.35
C HIS A 295 -26.43 35.71 25.47
N SER A 296 -26.26 36.20 26.70
CA SER A 296 -26.18 35.42 27.94
C SER A 296 -27.40 34.53 28.15
N ALA A 297 -27.18 33.23 28.34
CA ALA A 297 -28.17 32.34 28.93
C ALA A 297 -27.62 31.79 30.25
N GLN A 298 -28.23 32.24 31.34
CA GLN A 298 -28.05 31.68 32.68
C GLN A 298 -28.51 30.22 32.68
N TRP A 299 -27.73 29.37 33.32
CA TRP A 299 -28.11 28.00 33.63
C TRP A 299 -29.04 28.01 34.85
N SER A 300 -30.32 27.67 34.65
CA SER A 300 -31.23 27.32 35.74
C SER A 300 -31.56 25.84 35.66
N THR A 301 -31.19 25.14 36.72
CA THR A 301 -31.39 23.72 37.02
C THR A 301 -32.89 23.37 36.96
N ILE A 302 -33.25 22.35 36.18
CA ILE A 302 -34.61 21.81 36.18
C ILE A 302 -34.73 20.84 37.37
N ALA A 303 -35.52 21.22 38.37
CA ALA A 303 -36.05 20.31 39.36
C ALA A 303 -37.23 19.55 38.73
N LEU A 304 -37.18 18.22 38.82
CA LEU A 304 -38.32 17.33 38.57
C LEU A 304 -39.33 17.54 39.70
N ASP A 305 -40.54 18.00 39.36
CA ASP A 305 -41.66 17.97 40.30
C ASP A 305 -42.84 17.23 39.67
N THR A 306 -43.16 16.12 40.33
CA THR A 306 -44.29 15.24 40.07
C THR A 306 -45.58 15.89 40.53
N GLN A 307 -46.64 15.87 39.72
CA GLN A 307 -48.01 16.08 40.22
C GLN A 307 -48.98 14.99 39.74
N PRO A 308 -49.94 14.59 40.60
CA PRO A 308 -50.74 13.38 40.42
C PRO A 308 -52.03 13.64 39.63
N LEU A 309 -52.54 12.55 39.05
CA LEU A 309 -53.84 12.48 38.39
C LEU A 309 -54.98 12.58 39.42
N SER A 310 -55.89 13.55 39.21
CA SER A 310 -57.25 13.49 39.76
C SER A 310 -58.27 13.90 38.70
N THR A 311 -59.13 12.92 38.41
CA THR A 311 -60.44 12.92 37.77
C THR A 311 -61.36 14.11 38.06
N LEU A 312 -62.17 14.51 37.07
CA LEU A 312 -63.63 14.84 37.11
C LEU A 312 -64.04 15.33 35.69
N ILE A 313 -64.77 14.53 34.90
CA ILE A 313 -66.24 14.57 34.73
C ILE A 313 -66.77 16.01 34.53
N TRP A 314 -67.03 16.40 33.28
CA TRP A 314 -68.36 16.54 32.66
C TRP A 314 -68.21 16.50 31.13
#